data_AF-X0Z0C2-F1
#
_entry.id   AF-X0Z0C2-F1
#
_cell.length_a   1.000
_cell.length_b   1.000
_cell.length_c   1.000
_cell.angle_alpha   90.00
_cell.angle_beta   90.00
_cell.angle_gamma   90.00
#
_symmetry.space_group_name_H-M   'P 1'
#
loop_
_entity.id
_entity.type
_entity.pdbx_description
1 polymer ?
#
loop_
_entity_poly.entity_id
_entity_poly.type
_entity_poly.pdbx_seq_one_letter_code
_entity_poly.pdbx_strand_id
1 'polypeptide(L)'
;MKIYRISQSIIQAYHGTVAPFDKFDKNFSTQGGFWFSEDINKIKNQESGAVSSKYIVSVNLLVDKTVGWEEYDRYFLQQIEDDGFDSINLDDNWIIFDPNRIKIKEWYRIKRWTPQVFGSCRN
;
A
#
# COMPACT_ATOMS: atom_id res chain seq x y z
N MET A 1 12.57 -27.81 -17.77
CA MET A 1 13.02 -26.48 -17.32
C MET A 1 11.88 -25.50 -17.54
N LYS A 2 11.15 -25.11 -16.48
CA LYS A 2 10.05 -24.14 -16.60
C LYS A 2 10.66 -22.75 -16.81
N ILE A 3 10.40 -22.16 -17.96
CA ILE A 3 10.85 -20.81 -18.31
C ILE A 3 9.86 -19.88 -17.60
N TYR A 4 10.25 -19.34 -16.44
CA TYR A 4 9.45 -18.31 -15.79
C TYR A 4 9.65 -17.02 -16.58
N ARG A 5 8.60 -16.58 -17.28
CA ARG A 5 8.59 -15.30 -17.96
C ARG A 5 8.52 -14.23 -16.86
N ILE A 6 9.67 -13.67 -16.52
CA ILE A 6 9.81 -12.51 -15.62
C ILE A 6 9.11 -11.34 -16.33
N SER A 7 7.82 -11.14 -16.04
CA SER A 7 7.07 -9.98 -16.51
C SER A 7 6.98 -9.00 -15.35
N GLN A 8 7.98 -8.13 -15.23
CA GLN A 8 7.91 -6.99 -14.34
C GLN A 8 6.63 -6.21 -14.65
N SER A 9 5.72 -6.14 -13.69
CA SER A 9 4.46 -5.43 -13.81
C SER A 9 4.54 -4.15 -12.97
N ILE A 10 3.99 -3.06 -13.52
CA ILE A 10 3.90 -1.78 -12.82
C ILE A 10 2.46 -1.63 -12.36
N ILE A 11 2.25 -1.67 -11.04
CA ILE A 11 0.92 -1.52 -10.43
C ILE A 11 0.81 -0.14 -9.79
N GLN A 12 -0.23 0.62 -10.14
CA GLN A 12 -0.50 1.88 -9.46
C GLN A 12 -1.30 1.59 -8.19
N ALA A 13 -0.81 2.06 -7.05
CA ALA A 13 -1.46 1.86 -5.76
C ALA A 13 -1.33 3.09 -4.86
N TYR A 14 -1.95 3.01 -3.68
CA TYR A 14 -2.04 4.08 -2.70
C TYR A 14 -1.62 3.60 -1.31
N HIS A 15 -0.97 4.49 -0.56
CA HIS A 15 -0.59 4.28 0.83
C HIS A 15 -0.97 5.49 1.67
N GLY A 16 -1.58 5.27 2.83
CA GLY A 16 -1.84 6.31 3.81
C GLY A 16 -0.63 6.55 4.70
N THR A 17 -0.32 7.83 4.99
CA THR A 17 0.66 8.19 6.03
C THR A 17 0.20 9.39 6.88
N VAL A 18 0.77 9.50 8.09
CA VAL A 18 0.55 10.62 9.00
C VAL A 18 1.44 11.83 8.69
N ALA A 19 2.56 11.61 8.00
CA ALA A 19 3.56 12.63 7.69
C ALA A 19 4.12 12.43 6.27
N PRO A 20 4.45 13.52 5.57
CA PRO A 20 5.15 13.42 4.29
C PRO A 20 6.57 12.86 4.50
N PHE A 21 7.07 12.15 3.49
CA PHE A 21 8.41 11.59 3.45
C PHE A 21 8.92 11.52 2.01
N ASP A 22 10.24 11.44 1.82
CA ASP A 22 10.83 11.39 0.48
C ASP A 22 11.09 9.96 -0.01
N LYS A 23 11.16 9.00 0.92
CA LYS A 23 11.38 7.57 0.62
C LYS A 23 10.70 6.66 1.64
N PHE A 24 10.32 5.46 1.19
CA PHE A 24 9.94 4.37 2.08
C PHE A 24 11.19 3.79 2.76
N ASP A 25 11.08 3.48 4.05
CA ASP A 25 12.18 2.96 4.85
C ASP A 25 11.68 1.81 5.72
N LYS A 26 12.36 0.66 5.62
CA LYS A 26 11.95 -0.59 6.26
C LYS A 26 11.92 -0.47 7.78
N ASN A 27 12.71 0.44 8.36
CA ASN A 27 12.70 0.72 9.80
C ASN A 27 11.38 1.30 10.30
N PHE A 28 10.57 1.87 9.40
CA PHE A 28 9.24 2.40 9.68
C PHE A 28 8.11 1.54 9.09
N SER A 29 8.44 0.35 8.59
CA SER A 29 7.45 -0.60 8.08
C SER A 29 6.78 -1.36 9.21
N THR A 30 5.54 -1.80 8.97
CA THR A 30 4.80 -2.65 9.90
C THR A 30 5.01 -4.11 9.51
N GLN A 31 5.52 -4.93 10.42
CA GLN A 31 5.74 -6.37 10.20
C GLN A 31 6.66 -6.69 9.01
N GLY A 32 7.59 -5.79 8.68
CA GLY A 32 8.59 -6.00 7.62
C GLY A 32 8.08 -5.74 6.20
N GLY A 33 6.82 -5.30 6.03
CA GLY A 33 6.21 -5.03 4.72
C GLY A 33 5.54 -3.67 4.64
N PHE A 34 5.43 -3.16 3.40
CA PHE A 34 4.70 -1.95 3.08
C PHE A 34 3.36 -2.30 2.46
N TRP A 35 2.28 -1.86 3.10
CA TRP A 35 0.92 -2.12 2.66
C TRP A 35 0.43 -1.03 1.70
N PHE A 36 -0.21 -1.46 0.62
CA PHE A 36 -0.83 -0.61 -0.39
C PHE A 36 -2.23 -1.12 -0.74
N SER A 37 -3.05 -0.24 -1.30
CA SER A 37 -4.31 -0.62 -1.95
C SER A 37 -4.43 0.04 -3.30
N GLU A 38 -5.00 -0.66 -4.29
CA GLU A 38 -5.37 -0.08 -5.59
C GLU A 38 -6.58 0.86 -5.48
N ASP A 39 -7.42 0.71 -4.44
CA ASP A 39 -8.59 1.55 -4.22
C ASP A 39 -8.32 2.67 -3.20
N ILE A 40 -8.19 3.89 -3.71
CA ILE A 40 -8.04 5.10 -2.89
C ILE A 40 -9.21 5.30 -1.91
N ASN A 41 -10.42 4.83 -2.23
CA ASN A 41 -11.58 4.98 -1.35
C ASN A 41 -11.46 4.08 -0.13
N LYS A 42 -10.91 2.87 -0.25
CA LYS A 42 -10.63 2.01 0.91
C LYS A 42 -9.61 2.65 1.86
N ILE A 43 -8.62 3.36 1.34
CA ILE A 43 -7.69 4.16 2.16
C ILE A 43 -8.42 5.28 2.90
N LYS A 44 -9.33 5.99 2.22
CA LYS A 44 -10.10 7.10 2.81
C LYS A 44 -11.13 6.63 3.85
N ASN A 45 -11.76 5.50 3.60
CA ASN A 45 -12.82 4.92 4.43
C ASN A 45 -12.29 4.10 5.61
N GLN A 46 -10.97 3.93 5.72
CA GLN A 46 -10.32 3.13 6.75
C GLN A 46 -10.58 1.62 6.64
N GLU A 47 -10.71 1.12 5.40
CA GLU A 47 -11.09 -0.27 5.09
C GLU A 47 -9.91 -1.13 4.58
N SER A 48 -8.68 -0.58 4.52
CA SER A 48 -7.48 -1.28 4.07
C SER A 48 -6.39 -1.31 5.16
N GLY A 49 -5.51 -2.31 5.14
CA GLY A 49 -4.31 -2.34 5.99
C GLY A 49 -3.33 -1.19 5.72
N ALA A 50 -3.47 -0.51 4.58
CA ALA A 50 -2.64 0.63 4.16
C ALA A 50 -3.16 2.00 4.65
N VAL A 51 -4.10 2.02 5.59
CA VAL A 51 -4.82 3.23 6.02
C VAL A 51 -3.95 4.15 6.90
N SER A 52 -4.13 5.46 6.71
CA SER A 52 -3.65 6.48 7.65
C SER A 52 -4.48 7.76 7.58
N SER A 53 -4.21 8.69 8.48
CA SER A 53 -5.15 9.75 8.86
C SER A 53 -4.94 11.13 8.19
N LYS A 54 -3.80 11.39 7.52
CA LYS A 54 -3.45 12.76 7.07
C LYS A 54 -3.11 12.90 5.59
N TYR A 55 -2.33 11.99 5.03
CA TYR A 55 -1.87 12.04 3.65
C TYR A 55 -2.07 10.69 2.97
N ILE A 56 -2.29 10.73 1.66
CA ILE A 56 -2.30 9.57 0.78
C ILE A 56 -1.22 9.80 -0.27
N VAL A 57 -0.33 8.85 -0.46
CA VAL A 57 0.67 8.87 -1.52
C VAL A 57 0.27 7.86 -2.59
N SER A 58 0.27 8.29 -3.86
CA SER A 58 0.17 7.37 -5.00
C SER A 58 1.56 6.92 -5.40
N VAL A 59 1.70 5.63 -5.62
CA VAL A 59 2.95 4.97 -5.94
C VAL A 59 2.78 4.04 -7.14
N ASN A 60 3.89 3.79 -7.82
CA ASN A 60 4.03 2.69 -8.76
C ASN A 60 4.85 1.58 -8.08
N LEU A 61 4.27 0.38 -8.00
CA LEU A 61 4.88 -0.81 -7.44
C LEU A 61 5.49 -1.63 -8.57
N LEU A 62 6.78 -1.96 -8.43
CA LEU A 62 7.49 -2.87 -9.32
C LEU A 62 7.41 -4.28 -8.76
N VAL A 63 6.51 -5.09 -9.33
CA VAL A 63 6.27 -6.47 -8.87
C VAL A 63 6.74 -7.47 -9.93
N ASP A 64 7.32 -8.56 -9.47
CA ASP A 64 7.81 -9.66 -10.32
C ASP A 64 7.40 -10.99 -9.69
N LYS A 65 8.05 -11.40 -8.60
CA LYS A 65 7.67 -12.62 -7.86
C LYS A 65 6.61 -12.31 -6.82
N THR A 66 5.36 -12.52 -7.20
CA THR A 66 4.19 -12.27 -6.36
C THR A 66 3.57 -13.57 -5.86
N VAL A 67 3.22 -13.62 -4.57
CA VAL A 67 2.38 -14.68 -3.99
C VAL A 67 0.98 -14.17 -3.67
N GLY A 68 0.04 -15.10 -3.42
CA GLY A 68 -1.35 -14.77 -3.15
C GLY A 68 -1.79 -15.11 -1.72
N TRP A 69 -3.11 -15.21 -1.55
CA TRP A 69 -3.75 -15.63 -0.31
C TRP A 69 -3.23 -16.98 0.22
N GLU A 70 -2.94 -17.93 -0.66
CA GLU A 70 -2.52 -19.28 -0.26
C GLU A 70 -1.21 -19.28 0.52
N GLU A 71 -0.21 -18.52 0.07
CA GLU A 71 1.05 -18.38 0.78
C GLU A 71 0.92 -17.46 2.00
N TYR A 72 0.15 -16.38 1.89
CA TYR A 72 -0.09 -15.43 2.98
C TYR A 72 -0.73 -16.10 4.21
N ASP A 73 -1.67 -17.03 4.01
CA ASP A 73 -2.33 -17.75 5.10
C ASP A 73 -1.46 -18.88 5.68
N ARG A 74 -0.50 -19.40 4.91
CA ARG A 74 0.36 -20.52 5.31
C ARG A 74 1.67 -20.10 5.97
N TYR A 75 2.22 -18.97 5.55
CA TYR A 75 3.56 -18.54 5.93
C TYR A 75 3.54 -17.16 6.58
N PHE A 76 4.51 -16.93 7.46
CA PHE A 76 4.74 -15.58 7.97
C PHE A 76 5.33 -14.69 6.87
N LEU A 77 5.06 -13.39 6.92
CA LEU A 77 5.60 -12.41 5.97
C LEU A 77 7.11 -12.51 5.77
N GLN A 78 7.86 -12.71 6.86
CA GLN A 78 9.31 -12.88 6.81
C GLN A 78 9.73 -14.13 6.02
N GLN A 79 8.98 -15.23 6.13
CA GLN A 79 9.29 -16.47 5.41
C GLN A 79 9.05 -16.29 3.91
N ILE A 80 7.99 -15.59 3.53
CA ILE A 80 7.70 -15.25 2.13
C ILE A 80 8.82 -14.36 1.55
N GLU A 81 9.29 -13.38 2.33
CA GLU A 81 10.45 -12.57 1.94
C GLU A 81 11.73 -13.42 1.79
N ASP A 82 12.01 -14.29 2.77
CA ASP A 82 13.20 -15.14 2.80
C ASP A 82 13.22 -16.18 1.66
N ASP A 83 12.04 -16.64 1.22
CA ASP A 83 11.86 -17.50 0.04
C ASP A 83 12.12 -16.76 -1.30
N GLY A 84 12.37 -15.45 -1.23
CA GLY A 84 12.76 -14.62 -2.36
C GLY A 84 11.58 -14.11 -3.18
N PHE A 85 10.40 -13.99 -2.57
CA PHE A 85 9.28 -13.26 -3.15
C PHE A 85 9.37 -11.78 -2.82
N ASP A 86 8.87 -10.98 -3.74
CA ASP A 86 9.02 -9.52 -3.68
C ASP A 86 7.77 -8.83 -3.18
N SER A 87 6.62 -9.48 -3.38
CA SER A 87 5.31 -8.92 -3.16
C SER A 87 4.26 -9.99 -2.85
N ILE A 88 3.21 -9.57 -2.17
CA ILE A 88 2.00 -10.35 -1.93
C ILE A 88 0.83 -9.59 -2.54
N ASN A 89 -0.01 -10.27 -3.32
CA ASN A 89 -1.26 -9.75 -3.85
C ASN A 89 -2.45 -10.41 -3.12
N LEU A 90 -3.21 -9.59 -2.41
CA LEU A 90 -4.43 -9.93 -1.69
C LEU A 90 -5.61 -9.20 -2.34
N ASP A 91 -5.88 -9.56 -3.58
CA ASP A 91 -6.85 -8.96 -4.50
C ASP A 91 -6.53 -7.50 -4.88
N ASP A 92 -7.03 -6.54 -4.10
CA ASP A 92 -6.80 -5.11 -4.32
C ASP A 92 -5.77 -4.53 -3.34
N ASN A 93 -5.25 -5.36 -2.44
CA ASN A 93 -4.23 -4.98 -1.47
C ASN A 93 -2.90 -5.62 -1.84
N TRP A 94 -1.83 -4.84 -1.68
CA TRP A 94 -0.48 -5.27 -1.99
C TRP A 94 0.43 -5.09 -0.80
N ILE A 95 1.29 -6.07 -0.57
CA ILE A 95 2.38 -5.97 0.41
C ILE A 95 3.68 -6.04 -0.38
N ILE A 96 4.56 -5.04 -0.20
CA ILE A 96 5.88 -4.99 -0.83
C ILE A 96 6.94 -5.04 0.26
N PHE A 97 7.98 -5.85 0.08
CA PHE A 97 9.06 -6.00 1.07
C PHE A 97 10.23 -5.04 0.84
N ASP A 98 10.59 -4.80 -0.42
CA ASP A 98 11.72 -3.94 -0.80
C ASP A 98 11.28 -2.51 -1.13
N PRO A 99 11.73 -1.49 -0.38
CA PRO A 99 11.34 -0.11 -0.65
C PRO A 99 11.85 0.43 -1.99
N ASN A 100 12.91 -0.13 -2.56
CA ASN A 100 13.46 0.31 -3.85
C ASN A 100 12.51 0.00 -5.02
N ARG A 101 11.52 -0.87 -4.80
CA ARG A 101 10.48 -1.22 -5.77
C ARG A 101 9.28 -0.29 -5.74
N ILE A 102 9.28 0.68 -4.82
CA ILE A 102 8.18 1.62 -4.65
C ILE A 102 8.62 2.98 -5.21
N LYS A 103 7.94 3.43 -6.26
CA LYS A 103 8.19 4.76 -6.84
C LYS A 103 7.05 5.70 -6.49
N ILE A 104 7.35 6.71 -5.66
CA ILE A 104 6.41 7.78 -5.34
C ILE A 104 6.08 8.58 -6.61
N LYS A 105 4.79 8.80 -6.84
CA LYS A 105 4.29 9.56 -8.00
C LYS A 105 3.72 10.90 -7.56
N GLU A 106 2.69 10.87 -6.72
CA GLU A 106 1.92 12.06 -6.33
C GLU A 106 1.45 11.99 -4.87
N TRP A 107 1.20 13.16 -4.28
CA TRP A 107 0.72 13.29 -2.90
C TRP A 107 -0.66 13.94 -2.86
N TYR A 108 -1.55 13.35 -2.07
CA TYR A 108 -2.88 13.88 -1.76
C TYR A 108 -2.98 14.15 -0.27
N ARG A 109 -3.30 15.39 0.09
CA ARG A 109 -3.65 15.72 1.48
C ARG A 109 -5.11 15.38 1.72
N ILE A 110 -5.39 14.59 2.76
CA ILE A 110 -6.76 14.37 3.20
C ILE A 110 -7.23 15.70 3.80
N LYS A 111 -7.97 16.49 3.02
CA LYS A 111 -8.70 17.64 3.56
C LYS A 111 -9.73 17.04 4.50
N ARG A 112 -9.59 17.34 5.79
CA ARG A 112 -10.60 17.02 6.81
C ARG A 112 -11.96 17.35 6.22
N TRP A 113 -12.83 16.35 6.06
CA TRP A 113 -14.24 16.61 5.75
C TRP A 113 -14.78 17.34 6.98
N THR A 114 -14.75 18.67 6.95
CA THR A 114 -15.65 19.44 7.78
C THR A 114 -17.03 19.12 7.24
N PRO A 115 -17.95 18.57 8.06
CA PRO A 115 -19.35 18.71 7.72
C PRO A 115 -19.53 20.20 7.44
N GLN A 116 -20.06 20.55 6.27
CA GLN A 116 -20.70 21.84 6.15
C GLN A 116 -21.81 21.79 7.19
N VAL A 117 -21.53 22.33 8.39
CA VAL A 117 -22.57 22.84 9.26
C VAL A 117 -23.28 23.87 8.41
N PHE A 118 -24.31 23.42 7.69
CA PHE A 118 -25.34 24.27 7.15
C PHE A 118 -25.89 25.00 8.38
N GLY A 119 -25.36 26.20 8.59
CA GLY A 119 -25.89 27.11 9.58
C GLY A 119 -27.32 27.41 9.22
N SER A 120 -28.25 26.97 10.06
CA SER A 120 -29.49 27.70 10.31
C SER A 120 -30.13 27.19 11.60
N CYS A 121 -29.53 27.54 12.73
CA CYS A 121 -30.34 27.93 13.88
C CYS A 121 -30.15 29.44 14.03
N ARG A 122 -30.98 30.22 13.34
CA ARG A 122 -31.27 31.61 13.72
C ARG A 122 -32.74 31.65 14.15
N ASN A 123 -32.90 32.05 15.41
CA ASN A 123 -34.07 32.46 16.19
C ASN A 123 -35.33 31.60 16.12
#